data_AF-A0A133U581-F1
#
_entry.id   AF-A0A133U581-F1
#
_cell.length_a   1.000
_cell.length_b   1.000
_cell.length_c   1.000
_cell.angle_alpha   90.00
_cell.angle_beta   90.00
_cell.angle_gamma   90.00
#
_symmetry.space_group_name_H-M   'P 1'
#
loop_
_entity.id
_entity.type
_entity.pdbx_description
1 polymer ?
#
loop_
_entity_poly.entity_id
_entity_poly.type
_entity_poly.pdbx_seq_one_letter_code
_entity_poly.pdbx_strand_id
1 'polypeptide(L)'
;MYDILDLYQEPHDPKRPVVGVDERPKQLIGEKKKPIPMKPGSPEKMDYEYVRNGSVNIFVAVDHKRGKRDAKVTDRRTKKDFARYIKRLIDEVFLDAEVIRLVVDNLNTHNESAFYETFKKEEAERILSKIEFHYTPIHGSWLNVAEIEISAMDAECTGRRIEDKKTLIDELLAWTVRRNKDGKKIDWRFTKEDADRKLSKHYVS
;
A
#
# COMPACT_ATOMS: atom_id res chain seq x y z
N MET A 1 17.25 4.50 -7.79
CA MET A 1 17.27 3.06 -7.46
C MET A 1 18.11 2.83 -6.23
N TYR A 2 19.40 3.18 -6.26
CA TYR A 2 20.30 2.98 -5.11
C TYR A 2 19.82 3.66 -3.83
N ASP A 3 19.24 4.86 -3.92
CA ASP A 3 18.61 5.54 -2.78
C ASP A 3 17.68 4.62 -1.96
N ILE A 4 16.72 3.95 -2.61
CA ILE A 4 15.80 3.00 -1.94
C ILE A 4 16.52 1.75 -1.44
N LEU A 5 17.48 1.22 -2.20
CA LEU A 5 18.21 0.01 -1.81
C LEU A 5 19.13 0.27 -0.60
N ASP A 6 19.72 1.45 -0.51
CA ASP A 6 20.52 1.89 0.63
C ASP A 6 19.59 2.08 1.84
N LEU A 7 18.45 2.74 1.65
CA LEU A 7 17.40 2.92 2.67
C LEU A 7 16.87 1.59 3.24
N TYR A 8 16.66 0.58 2.39
CA TYR A 8 16.22 -0.75 2.82
C TYR A 8 17.33 -1.56 3.50
N GLN A 9 18.60 -1.20 3.38
CA GLN A 9 19.71 -1.86 4.08
C GLN A 9 19.99 -1.28 5.47
N GLU A 10 19.54 -0.05 5.76
CA GLU A 10 19.74 0.56 7.07
C GLU A 10 19.12 -0.26 8.22
N PRO A 11 19.65 -0.21 9.45
CA PRO A 11 18.95 -0.76 10.61
C PRO A 11 17.55 -0.15 10.79
N HIS A 12 16.60 -0.91 11.34
CA HIS A 12 15.27 -0.36 11.63
C HIS A 12 15.35 0.72 12.72
N ASP A 13 14.82 1.90 12.43
CA ASP A 13 14.64 2.99 13.38
C ASP A 13 13.14 3.27 13.56
N PRO A 14 12.55 2.98 14.74
CA PRO A 14 11.15 3.27 15.03
C PRO A 14 10.77 4.76 15.00
N LYS A 15 11.75 5.68 15.18
CA LYS A 15 11.55 7.13 15.09
C LYS A 15 11.58 7.64 13.66
N ARG A 16 12.29 6.92 12.78
CA ARG A 16 12.38 7.20 11.35
C ARG A 16 11.96 5.99 10.51
N PRO A 17 10.71 5.49 10.61
CA PRO A 17 10.30 4.29 9.89
C PRO A 17 10.37 4.50 8.37
N VAL A 18 10.77 3.45 7.66
CA VAL A 18 10.71 3.39 6.19
C VAL A 18 9.40 2.73 5.80
N VAL A 19 8.50 3.51 5.20
CA VAL A 19 7.12 3.10 4.91
C VAL A 19 6.90 3.15 3.41
N GLY A 20 6.73 1.98 2.79
CA GLY A 20 6.25 1.91 1.40
C GLY A 20 4.77 2.24 1.36
N VAL A 21 4.36 3.10 0.43
CA VAL A 21 2.96 3.46 0.19
C VAL A 21 2.63 3.27 -1.28
N ASP A 22 1.47 2.67 -1.55
CA ASP A 22 0.94 2.50 -2.90
C ASP A 22 -0.58 2.33 -2.91
N GLU A 23 -1.20 2.36 -4.09
CA GLU A 23 -2.63 2.23 -4.29
C GLU A 23 -3.05 1.05 -5.17
N ARG A 24 -4.09 0.35 -4.71
CA ARG A 24 -4.74 -0.73 -5.46
C ARG A 24 -6.16 -0.34 -5.86
N PRO A 25 -6.44 -0.10 -7.15
CA PRO A 25 -7.81 -0.02 -7.65
C PRO A 25 -8.51 -1.37 -7.47
N LYS A 26 -9.70 -1.36 -6.87
CA LYS A 26 -10.51 -2.56 -6.63
C LYS A 26 -11.89 -2.40 -7.26
N GLN A 27 -12.20 -3.31 -8.18
CA GLN A 27 -13.55 -3.44 -8.71
C GLN A 27 -14.44 -4.17 -7.70
N LEU A 28 -15.63 -3.62 -7.46
CA LEU A 28 -16.66 -4.26 -6.65
C LEU A 28 -17.47 -5.18 -7.57
N ILE A 29 -17.48 -6.46 -7.23
CA ILE A 29 -18.05 -7.52 -8.06
C ILE A 29 -19.02 -8.33 -7.21
N GLY A 30 -20.30 -8.27 -7.57
CA GLY A 30 -21.36 -9.09 -7.01
C GLY A 30 -21.69 -10.30 -7.86
N GLU A 31 -22.47 -11.20 -7.28
CA GLU A 31 -22.94 -12.42 -7.92
C GLU A 31 -24.26 -12.19 -8.65
N LYS A 32 -24.36 -12.61 -9.92
CA LYS A 32 -25.65 -12.55 -10.64
C LYS A 32 -26.59 -13.67 -10.20
N LYS A 33 -26.03 -14.84 -9.86
CA LYS A 33 -26.75 -15.97 -9.25
C LYS A 33 -26.09 -16.35 -7.94
N LYS A 34 -26.90 -16.67 -6.94
CA LYS A 34 -26.40 -17.09 -5.63
C LYS A 34 -25.49 -18.33 -5.80
N PRO A 35 -24.23 -18.29 -5.32
CA PRO A 35 -23.33 -19.44 -5.37
C PRO A 35 -23.92 -20.68 -4.69
N ILE A 36 -23.59 -21.84 -5.20
CA ILE A 36 -23.97 -23.12 -4.59
C ILE A 36 -22.90 -23.47 -3.56
N PRO A 37 -23.26 -23.58 -2.26
CA PRO A 37 -22.28 -23.83 -1.20
C PRO A 37 -21.63 -25.20 -1.35
N MET A 38 -20.39 -25.29 -0.85
CA MET A 38 -19.63 -26.52 -0.78
C MET A 38 -20.38 -27.61 0.03
N LYS A 39 -20.24 -28.86 -0.40
CA LYS A 39 -20.70 -30.06 0.31
C LYS A 39 -19.58 -31.13 0.31
N PRO A 40 -19.62 -32.14 1.19
CA PRO A 40 -18.65 -33.24 1.12
C PRO A 40 -18.56 -33.83 -0.29
N GLY A 41 -17.35 -33.82 -0.88
CA GLY A 41 -17.11 -34.29 -2.25
C GLY A 41 -17.58 -33.35 -3.37
N SER A 42 -17.99 -32.11 -3.08
CA SER A 42 -18.44 -31.14 -4.09
C SER A 42 -17.96 -29.73 -3.73
N PRO A 43 -17.01 -29.16 -4.51
CA PRO A 43 -16.54 -27.80 -4.26
C PRO A 43 -17.67 -26.78 -4.44
N GLU A 44 -17.48 -25.60 -3.86
CA GLU A 44 -18.34 -24.45 -4.14
C GLU A 44 -18.41 -24.18 -5.65
N LYS A 45 -19.60 -23.82 -6.13
CA LYS A 45 -19.82 -23.46 -7.53
C LYS A 45 -20.30 -22.02 -7.62
N MET A 46 -19.51 -21.19 -8.29
CA MET A 46 -19.85 -19.81 -8.64
C MET A 46 -20.19 -19.72 -10.12
N ASP A 47 -21.15 -18.86 -10.45
CA ASP A 47 -21.48 -18.60 -11.85
C ASP A 47 -20.39 -17.71 -12.49
N TYR A 48 -20.16 -17.90 -13.78
CA TYR A 48 -19.22 -17.07 -14.53
C TYR A 48 -19.77 -15.64 -14.70
N GLU A 49 -21.09 -15.48 -14.73
CA GLU A 49 -21.75 -14.18 -14.79
C GLU A 49 -21.64 -13.42 -13.47
N TYR A 50 -21.32 -12.13 -13.55
CA TYR A 50 -21.13 -11.27 -12.40
C TYR A 50 -21.75 -9.88 -12.63
N VAL A 51 -21.98 -9.15 -11.54
CA VAL A 51 -22.50 -7.78 -11.56
C VAL A 51 -21.38 -6.84 -11.15
N ARG A 52 -21.18 -5.75 -11.91
CA ARG A 52 -20.19 -4.71 -11.60
C ARG A 52 -20.84 -3.61 -10.77
N ASN A 53 -20.41 -3.46 -9.53
CA ASN A 53 -20.97 -2.50 -8.56
C ASN A 53 -20.08 -1.25 -8.42
N GLY A 54 -19.36 -0.90 -9.49
CA GLY A 54 -18.39 0.20 -9.50
C GLY A 54 -16.99 -0.20 -9.05
N SER A 55 -16.19 0.80 -8.69
CA SER A 55 -14.80 0.64 -8.30
C SER A 55 -14.46 1.59 -7.15
N VAL A 56 -13.55 1.15 -6.31
CA VAL A 56 -12.97 1.92 -5.21
C VAL A 56 -11.44 1.84 -5.29
N ASN A 57 -10.77 2.61 -4.45
CA ASN A 57 -9.34 2.58 -4.27
C ASN A 57 -8.99 2.04 -2.89
N ILE A 58 -7.85 1.37 -2.77
CA ILE A 58 -7.28 0.95 -1.49
C ILE A 58 -5.87 1.54 -1.41
N PHE A 59 -5.65 2.47 -0.48
CA PHE A 59 -4.28 2.85 -0.11
C PHE A 59 -3.71 1.79 0.82
N VAL A 60 -2.45 1.42 0.64
CA VAL A 60 -1.71 0.47 1.48
C VAL A 60 -0.40 1.12 1.91
N ALA A 61 -0.08 1.02 3.19
CA ALA A 61 1.19 1.48 3.75
C ALA A 61 1.84 0.37 4.57
N VAL A 62 3.15 0.16 4.44
CA VAL A 62 3.87 -0.89 5.17
C VAL A 62 5.28 -0.45 5.61
N ASP A 63 5.53 -0.54 6.92
CA ASP A 63 6.88 -0.64 7.50
C ASP A 63 7.28 -2.11 7.49
N HIS A 64 8.00 -2.50 6.44
CA HIS A 64 8.37 -3.88 6.14
C HIS A 64 9.25 -4.53 7.23
N LYS A 65 10.10 -3.75 7.90
CA LYS A 65 11.03 -4.23 8.94
C LYS A 65 10.36 -4.37 10.30
N ARG A 66 9.46 -3.44 10.63
CA ARG A 66 8.64 -3.53 11.86
C ARG A 66 7.55 -4.58 11.73
N GLY A 67 7.06 -4.83 10.52
CA GLY A 67 5.83 -5.58 10.32
C GLY A 67 4.64 -4.77 10.84
N LYS A 68 4.54 -3.49 10.45
CA LYS A 68 3.40 -2.63 10.75
C LYS A 68 2.82 -2.09 9.45
N ARG A 69 1.50 -2.08 9.32
CA ARG A 69 0.80 -1.62 8.13
C ARG A 69 -0.49 -0.87 8.45
N ASP A 70 -0.98 -0.12 7.48
CA ASP A 70 -2.35 0.38 7.41
C ASP A 70 -2.87 0.17 5.99
N ALA A 71 -4.18 -0.01 5.86
CA ALA A 71 -4.84 -0.08 4.57
C ALA A 71 -6.20 0.62 4.65
N LYS A 72 -6.52 1.46 3.67
CA LYS A 72 -7.71 2.31 3.69
C LYS A 72 -8.44 2.31 2.35
N VAL A 73 -9.71 1.94 2.39
CA VAL A 73 -10.61 2.09 1.25
C VAL A 73 -11.05 3.54 1.08
N THR A 74 -10.90 4.08 -0.12
CA THR A 74 -11.37 5.41 -0.55
C THR A 74 -12.16 5.28 -1.84
N ASP A 75 -13.03 6.26 -2.14
CA ASP A 75 -13.78 6.24 -3.41
C ASP A 75 -12.89 6.58 -4.61
N ARG A 76 -11.82 7.34 -4.38
CA ARG A 76 -10.91 7.84 -5.40
C ARG A 76 -9.46 7.85 -4.87
N ARG A 77 -8.52 8.04 -5.80
CA ARG A 77 -7.07 8.23 -5.54
C ARG A 77 -6.61 9.62 -5.98
N THR A 78 -7.29 10.68 -5.53
CA THR A 78 -6.89 12.05 -5.86
C THR A 78 -5.75 12.53 -4.97
N LYS A 79 -5.11 13.66 -5.32
CA LYS A 79 -4.18 14.38 -4.43
C LYS A 79 -4.76 14.58 -3.02
N LYS A 80 -6.05 14.91 -2.93
CA LYS A 80 -6.74 15.11 -1.66
C LYS A 80 -6.92 13.83 -0.86
N ASP A 81 -7.10 12.70 -1.54
CA ASP A 81 -7.21 11.41 -0.87
C ASP A 81 -5.83 10.95 -0.36
N PHE A 82 -4.79 11.11 -1.19
CA PHE A 82 -3.40 10.84 -0.81
C PHE A 82 -2.96 11.67 0.41
N ALA A 83 -3.13 13.00 0.37
CA ALA A 83 -2.72 13.86 1.47
C ALA A 83 -3.45 13.54 2.79
N ARG A 84 -4.74 13.17 2.72
CA ARG A 84 -5.48 12.69 3.90
C ARG A 84 -4.99 11.34 4.40
N TYR A 85 -4.61 10.44 3.50
CA TYR A 85 -4.05 9.15 3.89
C TYR A 85 -2.70 9.32 4.59
N ILE A 86 -1.81 10.15 4.04
CA ILE A 86 -0.52 10.45 4.69
C ILE A 86 -0.73 11.12 6.06
N LYS A 87 -1.68 12.06 6.19
CA LYS A 87 -2.04 12.64 7.49
C LYS A 87 -2.46 11.56 8.50
N ARG A 88 -3.28 10.59 8.09
CA ARG A 88 -3.66 9.45 8.94
C ARG A 88 -2.45 8.62 9.34
N LEU A 89 -1.51 8.36 8.43
CA LEU A 89 -0.28 7.63 8.77
C LEU A 89 0.49 8.34 9.89
N ILE A 90 0.58 9.67 9.83
CA ILE A 90 1.28 10.49 10.83
C ILE A 90 0.54 10.55 12.17
N ASP A 91 -0.76 10.86 12.12
CA ASP A 91 -1.51 11.21 13.34
C ASP A 91 -2.13 9.99 14.02
N GLU A 92 -2.22 8.83 13.36
CA GLU A 92 -2.91 7.65 13.90
C GLU A 92 -2.04 6.38 13.86
N VAL A 93 -1.25 6.17 12.79
CA VAL A 93 -0.55 4.88 12.59
C VAL A 93 0.86 4.92 13.16
N PHE A 94 1.63 5.96 12.87
CA PHE A 94 3.03 6.12 13.26
C PHE A 94 3.20 7.33 14.19
N LEU A 95 2.31 7.45 15.18
CA LEU A 95 2.24 8.59 16.11
C LEU A 95 3.58 8.91 16.79
N ASP A 96 4.38 7.87 17.10
CA ASP A 96 5.66 8.01 17.80
C ASP A 96 6.84 8.37 16.88
N ALA A 97 6.62 8.38 15.56
CA ALA A 97 7.64 8.71 14.58
C ALA A 97 7.88 10.22 14.52
N GLU A 98 9.15 10.60 14.43
CA GLU A 98 9.57 11.98 14.22
C GLU A 98 9.45 12.33 12.74
N VAL A 99 9.90 11.42 11.86
CA VAL A 99 9.82 11.54 10.40
C VAL A 99 9.47 10.20 9.79
N ILE A 100 8.50 10.15 8.89
CA ILE A 100 8.18 8.95 8.10
C ILE A 100 8.91 9.05 6.75
N ARG A 101 9.80 8.11 6.47
CA ARG A 101 10.49 8.01 5.18
C ARG A 101 9.61 7.24 4.20
N LEU A 102 8.88 7.99 3.38
CA LEU A 102 7.85 7.47 2.48
C LEU A 102 8.47 7.02 1.16
N VAL A 103 8.40 5.72 0.89
CA VAL A 103 8.73 5.17 -0.43
C VAL A 103 7.47 5.13 -1.27
N VAL A 104 7.47 5.87 -2.38
CA VAL A 104 6.31 6.02 -3.28
C VAL A 104 6.76 5.93 -4.74
N ASP A 105 5.82 5.63 -5.64
CA ASP A 105 6.07 5.77 -7.07
C ASP A 105 6.01 7.24 -7.53
N ASN A 106 6.12 7.49 -8.84
CA ASN A 106 6.12 8.84 -9.40
C ASN A 106 4.74 9.31 -9.86
N LEU A 107 3.65 8.79 -9.25
CA LEU A 107 2.31 9.24 -9.59
C LEU A 107 2.17 10.75 -9.35
N ASN A 108 1.45 11.45 -10.22
CA ASN A 108 1.28 12.91 -10.14
C ASN A 108 0.55 13.40 -8.87
N THR A 109 0.03 12.48 -8.06
CA THR A 109 -0.56 12.74 -6.75
C THR A 109 0.46 12.70 -5.61
N HIS A 110 1.61 12.07 -5.81
CA HIS A 110 2.66 11.86 -4.81
C HIS A 110 3.63 13.02 -4.80
N ASN A 111 3.18 14.18 -4.33
CA ASN A 111 4.04 15.34 -4.17
C ASN A 111 3.47 16.33 -3.17
N GLU A 112 4.32 17.27 -2.76
CA GLU A 112 4.02 18.27 -1.74
C GLU A 112 2.79 19.14 -2.08
N SER A 113 2.54 19.40 -3.38
CA SER A 113 1.39 20.21 -3.79
C SER A 113 0.06 19.59 -3.35
N ALA A 114 0.00 18.27 -3.21
CA ALA A 114 -1.19 17.58 -2.71
C ALA A 114 -1.59 18.05 -1.31
N PHE A 115 -0.64 18.41 -0.46
CA PHE A 115 -0.90 18.84 0.92
C PHE A 115 -1.41 20.28 0.95
N TYR A 116 -0.79 21.18 0.21
CA TYR A 116 -1.24 22.57 0.09
C TYR A 116 -2.60 22.70 -0.61
N GLU A 117 -2.93 21.81 -1.55
CA GLU A 117 -4.25 21.74 -2.19
C GLU A 117 -5.35 21.20 -1.25
N THR A 118 -4.97 20.50 -0.19
CA THR A 118 -5.90 19.76 0.68
C THR A 118 -6.11 20.43 2.04
N PHE A 119 -5.06 21.03 2.58
CA PHE A 119 -5.03 21.58 3.93
C PHE A 119 -4.68 23.06 3.93
N LYS A 120 -4.93 23.73 5.06
CA LYS A 120 -4.39 25.07 5.29
C LYS A 120 -2.86 25.00 5.33
N LYS A 121 -2.19 26.10 5.00
CA LYS A 121 -0.73 26.19 4.90
C LYS A 121 -0.04 25.63 6.15
N GLU A 122 -0.49 26.02 7.34
CA GLU A 122 0.13 25.61 8.61
C GLU A 122 0.06 24.09 8.82
N GLU A 123 -1.06 23.48 8.42
CA GLU A 123 -1.26 22.04 8.53
C GLU A 123 -0.49 21.26 7.46
N ALA A 124 -0.41 21.80 6.23
CA ALA A 124 0.42 21.25 5.18
C ALA A 124 1.90 21.25 5.58
N GLU A 125 2.41 22.37 6.11
CA GLU A 125 3.78 22.48 6.62
C GLU A 125 4.05 21.54 7.81
N ARG A 126 3.09 21.39 8.73
CA ARG A 126 3.19 20.41 9.83
C ARG A 126 3.32 18.97 9.30
N ILE A 127 2.52 18.61 8.30
CA ILE A 127 2.56 17.27 7.71
C ILE A 127 3.86 17.07 6.94
N LEU A 128 4.26 18.03 6.11
CA LEU A 128 5.47 17.96 5.30
C LEU A 128 6.74 17.90 6.14
N SER A 129 6.79 18.57 7.31
CA SER A 129 7.93 18.46 8.23
C SER A 129 8.08 17.08 8.88
N LYS A 130 7.07 16.21 8.78
CA LYS A 130 7.08 14.85 9.31
C LYS A 130 7.25 13.77 8.25
N ILE A 131 7.52 14.14 6.99
CA ILE A 131 7.72 13.16 5.91
C ILE A 131 8.98 13.45 5.11
N GLU A 132 9.62 12.39 4.64
CA GLU A 132 10.77 12.42 3.75
C GLU A 132 10.46 11.53 2.55
N PHE A 133 10.37 12.10 1.34
CA PHE A 133 9.98 11.36 0.15
C PHE A 133 11.18 10.65 -0.49
N HIS A 134 11.00 9.35 -0.77
CA HIS A 134 11.90 8.54 -1.58
C HIS A 134 11.11 7.99 -2.78
N TYR A 135 11.43 8.48 -3.96
CA TYR A 135 10.74 8.08 -5.18
C TYR A 135 11.41 6.87 -5.83
N THR A 136 10.62 5.88 -6.23
CA THR A 136 11.14 4.79 -7.08
C THR A 136 11.67 5.37 -8.39
N PRO A 137 12.60 4.70 -9.10
CA PRO A 137 12.85 5.02 -10.50
C PRO A 137 11.56 5.00 -11.32
N ILE A 138 11.54 5.74 -12.43
CA ILE A 138 10.47 5.63 -13.42
C ILE A 138 10.42 4.17 -13.91
N HIS A 139 9.21 3.59 -13.96
CA HIS A 139 8.97 2.16 -14.22
C HIS A 139 9.59 1.18 -13.21
N GLY A 140 10.04 1.67 -12.05
CA GLY A 140 10.66 0.90 -10.99
C GLY A 140 9.73 0.58 -9.82
N SER A 141 8.40 0.49 -10.02
CA SER A 141 7.44 0.26 -8.93
C SER A 141 7.70 -1.05 -8.17
N TRP A 142 8.33 -2.04 -8.82
CA TRP A 142 8.77 -3.29 -8.20
C TRP A 142 9.72 -3.09 -6.99
N LEU A 143 10.36 -1.92 -6.86
CA LEU A 143 11.17 -1.54 -5.69
C LEU A 143 10.34 -1.06 -4.49
N ASN A 144 9.05 -0.81 -4.67
CA ASN A 144 8.18 -0.38 -3.59
C ASN A 144 7.71 -1.60 -2.79
N VAL A 145 8.07 -1.68 -1.51
CA VAL A 145 7.64 -2.78 -0.63
C VAL A 145 6.12 -2.86 -0.45
N ALA A 146 5.38 -1.77 -0.72
CA ALA A 146 3.92 -1.78 -0.70
C ALA A 146 3.33 -2.76 -1.72
N GLU A 147 3.96 -2.97 -2.88
CA GLU A 147 3.50 -3.92 -3.91
C GLU A 147 3.51 -5.38 -3.40
N ILE A 148 4.47 -5.72 -2.53
CA ILE A 148 4.53 -7.02 -1.87
C ILE A 148 3.38 -7.16 -0.87
N GLU A 149 3.09 -6.11 -0.09
CA GLU A 149 2.00 -6.14 0.89
C GLU A 149 0.63 -6.13 0.20
N ILE A 150 0.47 -5.43 -0.93
CA ILE A 150 -0.71 -5.49 -1.80
C ILE A 150 -0.89 -6.91 -2.34
N SER A 151 0.19 -7.57 -2.77
CA SER A 151 0.12 -8.96 -3.24
C SER A 151 -0.36 -9.91 -2.13
N ALA A 152 0.12 -9.72 -0.89
CA ALA A 152 -0.37 -10.48 0.26
C ALA A 152 -1.83 -10.17 0.60
N MET A 153 -2.25 -8.91 0.50
CA MET A 153 -3.63 -8.47 0.68
C MET A 153 -4.56 -9.11 -0.35
N ASP A 154 -4.19 -9.08 -1.63
CA ASP A 154 -4.95 -9.70 -2.71
C ASP A 154 -5.01 -11.22 -2.50
N ALA A 155 -3.92 -11.89 -2.13
CA ALA A 155 -3.94 -13.33 -1.89
C ALA A 155 -4.82 -13.75 -0.69
N GLU A 156 -4.79 -12.98 0.40
CA GLU A 156 -5.41 -13.38 1.68
C GLU A 156 -6.78 -12.76 1.95
N CYS A 157 -7.17 -11.72 1.22
CA CYS A 157 -8.36 -10.92 1.53
C CYS A 157 -9.10 -10.47 0.26
N THR A 158 -8.46 -9.65 -0.58
CA THR A 158 -9.14 -8.88 -1.63
C THR A 158 -9.17 -9.56 -2.99
N GLY A 159 -8.51 -10.72 -3.18
CA GLY A 159 -8.46 -11.46 -4.45
C GLY A 159 -9.75 -12.17 -4.83
N ARG A 160 -10.77 -12.14 -3.95
CA ARG A 160 -12.11 -12.68 -4.20
C ARG A 160 -13.09 -11.62 -4.70
N ARG A 161 -14.27 -12.07 -5.11
CA ARG A 161 -15.42 -11.19 -5.40
C ARG A 161 -15.95 -10.60 -4.09
N ILE A 162 -16.12 -9.28 -4.08
CA ILE A 162 -16.65 -8.50 -2.96
C ILE A 162 -17.60 -7.49 -3.58
N GLU A 163 -18.88 -7.58 -3.21
CA GLU A 163 -19.95 -6.89 -3.92
C GLU A 163 -20.08 -5.42 -3.56
N ASP A 164 -19.73 -5.06 -2.33
CA ASP A 164 -19.98 -3.72 -1.78
C ASP A 164 -18.79 -3.19 -0.97
N LYS A 165 -18.75 -1.86 -0.86
CA LYS A 165 -17.68 -1.14 -0.20
C LYS A 165 -17.62 -1.40 1.32
N LYS A 166 -18.76 -1.62 1.98
CA LYS A 166 -18.80 -1.83 3.43
C LYS A 166 -18.15 -3.17 3.77
N THR A 167 -18.51 -4.24 3.07
CA THR A 167 -17.88 -5.56 3.22
C THR A 167 -16.37 -5.46 2.97
N LEU A 168 -15.94 -4.75 1.92
CA LEU A 168 -14.51 -4.54 1.65
C LEU A 168 -13.80 -3.86 2.83
N ILE A 169 -14.40 -2.82 3.43
CA ILE A 169 -13.83 -2.11 4.57
C ILE A 169 -13.69 -3.05 5.78
N ASP A 170 -14.74 -3.79 6.12
CA ASP A 170 -14.77 -4.65 7.29
C ASP A 170 -13.72 -5.78 7.18
N GLU A 171 -13.63 -6.41 6.01
CA GLU A 171 -12.67 -7.47 5.71
C GLU A 171 -11.23 -6.97 5.68
N LEU A 172 -10.98 -5.82 5.04
CA LEU A 172 -9.67 -5.20 4.99
C LEU A 172 -9.19 -4.80 6.39
N LEU A 173 -10.08 -4.27 7.24
CA LEU A 173 -9.78 -3.95 8.62
C LEU A 173 -9.40 -5.20 9.41
N ALA A 174 -10.20 -6.27 9.31
CA ALA A 174 -9.90 -7.53 9.98
C ALA A 174 -8.56 -8.12 9.54
N TRP A 175 -8.28 -8.11 8.23
CA TRP A 175 -7.00 -8.54 7.66
C TRP A 175 -5.82 -7.72 8.19
N THR A 176 -5.96 -6.39 8.22
CA THR A 176 -4.92 -5.45 8.67
C THR A 176 -4.60 -5.66 10.15
N VAL A 177 -5.63 -5.76 11.00
CA VAL A 177 -5.48 -6.02 12.44
C VAL A 177 -4.79 -7.36 12.69
N ARG A 178 -5.20 -8.42 11.99
CA ARG A 178 -4.59 -9.74 12.10
C ARG A 178 -3.10 -9.71 11.73
N ARG A 179 -2.74 -9.20 10.56
CA ARG A 179 -1.33 -9.18 10.11
C ARG A 179 -0.43 -8.30 10.97
N ASN A 180 -0.97 -7.18 11.49
CA ASN A 180 -0.26 -6.35 12.46
C ASN A 180 -0.03 -7.09 13.78
N LYS A 181 -1.05 -7.81 14.31
CA LYS A 181 -0.92 -8.63 15.52
C LYS A 181 0.13 -9.73 15.34
N ASP A 182 0.16 -10.35 14.17
CA ASP A 182 1.13 -11.40 13.83
C ASP A 182 2.54 -10.85 13.55
N GLY A 183 2.71 -9.52 13.48
CA GLY A 183 3.99 -8.87 13.20
C GLY A 183 4.61 -9.30 11.88
N LYS A 184 3.80 -9.57 10.84
CA LYS A 184 4.30 -10.09 9.55
C LYS A 184 5.26 -9.11 8.89
N LYS A 185 6.54 -9.45 8.83
CA LYS A 185 7.59 -8.66 8.16
C LYS A 185 7.73 -9.07 6.71
N ILE A 186 8.30 -8.19 5.89
CA ILE A 186 8.77 -8.51 4.54
C ILE A 186 10.29 -8.51 4.59
N ASP A 187 10.88 -9.67 4.30
CA ASP A 187 12.33 -9.85 4.22
C ASP A 187 12.82 -9.43 2.83
N TRP A 188 13.17 -8.16 2.70
CA TRP A 188 13.72 -7.60 1.46
C TRP A 188 15.19 -7.98 1.31
N ARG A 189 15.51 -8.76 0.28
CA ARG A 189 16.87 -9.30 0.07
C ARG A 189 17.61 -8.74 -1.14
N PHE A 190 16.94 -7.96 -1.97
CA PHE A 190 17.55 -7.43 -3.20
C PHE A 190 18.44 -6.24 -2.86
N THR A 191 19.74 -6.37 -3.03
CA THR A 191 20.72 -5.34 -2.64
C THR A 191 21.22 -4.50 -3.83
N LYS A 192 22.06 -3.52 -3.52
CA LYS A 192 22.80 -2.74 -4.51
C LYS A 192 23.70 -3.62 -5.39
N GLU A 193 24.41 -4.58 -4.79
CA GLU A 193 25.25 -5.53 -5.51
C GLU A 193 24.43 -6.42 -6.44
N ASP A 194 23.22 -6.82 -6.03
CA ASP A 194 22.28 -7.53 -6.90
C ASP A 194 21.86 -6.69 -8.09
N ALA A 195 21.54 -5.42 -7.86
CA ALA A 195 21.20 -4.47 -8.90
C ALA A 195 22.35 -4.30 -9.90
N ASP A 196 23.57 -4.08 -9.42
CA ASP A 196 24.76 -3.95 -10.26
C ASP A 196 24.99 -5.22 -11.07
N ARG A 197 24.89 -6.40 -10.44
CA ARG A 197 25.09 -7.67 -11.14
C ARG A 197 24.02 -7.95 -12.21
N LYS A 198 22.75 -7.70 -11.90
CA LYS A 198 21.62 -8.07 -12.78
C LYS A 198 21.30 -7.01 -13.82
N LEU A 199 21.49 -5.74 -13.48
CA LEU A 199 21.00 -4.62 -14.27
C LEU A 199 22.11 -3.81 -14.95
N SER A 200 23.39 -3.96 -14.56
CA SER A 200 24.51 -3.25 -15.22
C SER A 200 24.51 -3.39 -16.74
N LYS A 201 24.13 -4.55 -17.28
CA LYS A 201 24.01 -4.79 -18.74
C LYS A 201 22.94 -3.96 -19.43
N HIS A 202 21.99 -3.42 -18.69
CA HIS A 202 20.83 -2.66 -19.18
C HIS A 202 20.93 -1.15 -18.90
N TYR A 203 21.94 -0.71 -18.12
CA TYR A 203 22.21 0.69 -17.78
C TYR A 203 23.54 1.21 -18.33
N VAL A 204 24.16 0.53 -19.31
CA VAL A 204 25.33 1.07 -20.03
C VAL A 204 24.87 2.11 -21.05
N SER A 205 24.89 3.38 -20.65
CA SER A 205 25.41 4.50 -21.45
C SER A 205 25.70 5.69 -20.54
#